data_AF-A0A1B9RTY5-F1
#
_entry.id   AF-A0A1B9RTY5-F1
#
_cell.length_a   1.000
_cell.length_b   1.000
_cell.length_c   1.000
_cell.angle_alpha   90.00
_cell.angle_beta   90.00
_cell.angle_gamma   90.00
#
_symmetry.space_group_name_H-M   'P 1'
#
loop_
_entity.id
_entity.type
_entity.pdbx_description
1 polymer ?
#
loop_
_entity_poly.entity_id
_entity_poly.type
_entity_poly.pdbx_seq_one_letter_code
_entity_poly.pdbx_strand_id
1 'polypeptide(L)'
;MSVPNEPIPESPPMPEPGWTPKPPIEEPEPDRLPDEVPVPNPDENDEPPKHAAAYRLITRPRGSRLRPFDKLGVSAPHHEG
;
A
#
# COMPACT_ATOMS: atom_id res chain seq x y z
N MET A 1 70.04 17.95 9.00
CA MET A 1 70.20 18.60 7.69
C MET A 1 69.66 17.63 6.65
N SER A 2 68.53 17.95 6.01
CA SER A 2 67.97 17.14 4.91
C SER A 2 68.62 17.54 3.60
N VAL A 3 69.11 16.57 2.84
CA VAL A 3 69.62 16.79 1.48
C VAL A 3 68.45 17.22 0.59
N PRO A 4 68.54 18.34 -0.17
CA PRO A 4 67.51 18.72 -1.12
C PRO A 4 67.39 17.63 -2.19
N ASN A 5 66.19 17.13 -2.44
CA ASN A 5 65.96 16.19 -3.52
C ASN A 5 65.98 16.99 -4.83
N GLU A 6 66.99 16.77 -5.68
CA GLU A 6 67.07 17.41 -6.99
C GLU A 6 65.87 16.97 -7.84
N PRO A 7 65.24 17.88 -8.61
CA PRO A 7 64.11 17.52 -9.45
C PRO A 7 64.56 16.51 -10.50
N ILE A 8 63.79 15.43 -10.65
CA ILE A 8 64.04 14.40 -11.66
C ILE A 8 63.97 15.08 -13.04
N PRO A 9 65.04 15.02 -13.86
CA PRO A 9 65.02 15.61 -15.19
C PRO A 9 63.98 14.89 -16.05
N GLU A 10 62.96 15.66 -16.44
CA GLU A 10 62.08 15.45 -17.57
C GLU A 10 61.42 14.06 -17.59
N SER A 11 60.52 13.81 -16.63
CA SER A 11 59.57 12.72 -16.79
C SER A 11 58.78 12.96 -18.08
N PRO A 12 58.66 11.97 -18.98
CA PRO A 12 57.82 12.12 -20.15
C PRO A 12 56.40 12.49 -19.71
N PRO A 13 55.68 13.33 -20.47
CA PRO A 13 54.30 13.64 -20.15
C PRO A 13 53.50 12.33 -20.06
N MET A 14 52.66 12.21 -19.04
CA MET A 14 51.78 11.07 -18.86
C MET A 14 50.95 10.87 -20.15
N PRO A 15 50.77 9.63 -20.64
CA PRO A 15 49.91 9.40 -21.79
C PRO A 15 48.48 9.85 -21.50
N GLU A 16 47.81 10.36 -22.54
CA GLU A 16 46.39 10.70 -22.48
C GLU A 16 45.57 9.48 -22.03
N PRO A 17 44.55 9.66 -21.17
CA PRO A 17 43.69 8.57 -20.77
C PRO A 17 42.99 7.97 -22.00
N GLY A 18 43.24 6.69 -22.28
CA GLY A 18 42.71 6.00 -23.47
C GLY A 18 41.21 5.68 -23.43
N TRP A 19 40.43 6.27 -22.52
CA TRP A 19 38.99 6.04 -22.42
C TRP A 19 38.24 7.18 -23.10
N THR A 20 37.41 6.82 -24.07
CA THR A 20 36.37 7.73 -24.58
C THR A 20 35.29 7.87 -23.52
N PRO A 21 34.87 9.10 -23.15
CA PRO A 21 33.73 9.28 -22.26
C PRO A 21 32.52 8.56 -22.86
N LYS A 22 31.93 7.63 -22.11
CA LYS A 22 30.65 7.05 -22.52
C LYS A 22 29.60 8.17 -22.50
N PRO A 23 28.62 8.15 -23.42
CA PRO A 23 27.49 9.05 -23.33
C PRO A 23 26.83 8.89 -21.94
N PRO A 24 26.20 9.95 -21.41
CA PRO A 24 25.41 9.85 -20.19
C PRO A 24 24.40 8.70 -20.33
N ILE A 25 24.29 7.87 -19.28
CA ILE A 25 23.23 6.88 -19.21
C ILE A 25 21.92 7.59 -18.89
N GLU A 26 20.81 7.13 -19.47
CA GLU A 26 19.48 7.61 -19.11
C GLU A 26 19.10 7.08 -17.71
N GLU A 27 18.35 7.90 -16.95
CA GLU A 27 17.80 7.46 -15.68
C GLU A 27 16.76 6.36 -15.92
N PRO A 28 16.72 5.32 -15.06
CA PRO A 28 15.68 4.30 -15.16
C PRO A 28 14.31 4.89 -14.80
N GLU A 29 13.25 4.37 -15.44
CA GLU A 29 11.87 4.68 -15.07
C GLU A 29 11.61 4.30 -13.59
N PRO A 30 10.83 5.11 -12.85
CA PRO A 30 10.49 4.81 -11.46
C PRO A 30 9.55 3.60 -11.37
N ASP A 31 9.70 2.82 -10.30
CA ASP A 31 8.75 1.76 -9.96
C ASP A 31 7.39 2.38 -9.58
N ARG A 32 6.31 1.83 -10.13
CA ARG A 32 4.95 2.28 -9.80
C ARG A 32 4.46 1.65 -8.50
N LEU A 33 3.88 2.47 -7.63
CA LEU A 33 3.25 2.00 -6.41
C LEU A 33 1.86 1.39 -6.70
N PRO A 34 1.37 0.44 -5.88
CA PRO A 34 0.04 -0.17 -6.07
C PRO A 34 -1.12 0.84 -6.01
N ASP A 35 -0.96 1.94 -5.28
CA ASP A 35 -1.92 3.04 -5.15
C ASP A 35 -1.96 3.98 -6.36
N GLU A 36 -0.99 3.91 -7.28
CA GLU A 36 -1.05 4.62 -8.57
C GLU A 36 -2.00 3.96 -9.57
N VAL A 37 -2.39 2.70 -9.35
CA VAL A 37 -3.38 2.01 -10.18
C VAL A 37 -4.76 2.39 -9.66
N PRO A 38 -5.60 3.10 -10.44
CA PRO A 38 -6.93 3.47 -9.99
C PRO A 38 -7.77 2.21 -9.75
N VAL A 39 -8.46 2.15 -8.61
CA VAL A 39 -9.47 1.13 -8.34
C VAL A 39 -10.75 1.55 -9.09
N PRO A 40 -11.42 0.64 -9.82
CA PRO A 40 -12.68 0.96 -10.50
C PRO A 40 -13.72 1.51 -9.51
N ASN A 41 -14.55 2.44 -9.98
CA ASN A 41 -15.70 2.88 -9.19
C ASN A 41 -16.61 1.68 -8.88
N PRO A 42 -17.37 1.72 -7.77
CA PRO A 42 -18.33 0.66 -7.45
C PRO A 42 -19.33 0.38 -8.58
N ASP A 43 -19.67 1.41 -9.36
CA ASP A 43 -20.57 1.32 -10.52
C ASP A 43 -19.90 0.70 -11.77
N GLU A 44 -18.57 0.64 -11.81
CA GLU A 44 -17.80 0.03 -12.90
C GLU A 44 -17.64 -1.49 -12.76
N ASN A 45 -18.17 -2.08 -11.69
CA ASN A 45 -18.19 -3.54 -11.48
C ASN A 45 -19.61 -4.09 -11.59
N ASP A 46 -19.91 -4.80 -12.69
CA ASP A 46 -21.21 -5.45 -12.92
C ASP A 46 -21.46 -6.67 -12.00
N GLU A 47 -20.43 -7.19 -11.32
CA GLU A 47 -20.60 -8.30 -10.39
C GLU A 47 -21.25 -7.83 -9.08
N PRO A 48 -22.33 -8.49 -8.61
CA PRO A 48 -22.90 -8.17 -7.30
C PRO A 48 -21.86 -8.41 -6.20
N PRO A 49 -21.90 -7.63 -5.09
CA PRO A 49 -21.04 -7.87 -3.94
C PRO A 49 -21.12 -9.33 -3.49
N LYS A 50 -19.98 -10.02 -3.40
CA LYS A 50 -19.89 -11.42 -2.96
C LYS A 50 -20.31 -11.50 -1.48
N HIS A 51 -21.59 -11.70 -1.21
CA HIS A 51 -22.09 -11.97 0.13
C HIS A 51 -21.65 -13.37 0.57
N ALA A 52 -21.05 -13.48 1.76
CA ALA A 52 -20.73 -14.76 2.36
C ALA A 52 -22.03 -15.55 2.62
N ALA A 53 -22.34 -16.50 1.74
CA ALA A 53 -23.44 -17.44 1.89
C ALA A 53 -23.07 -18.50 2.96
N ALA A 54 -22.96 -18.10 4.23
CA ALA A 54 -22.47 -19.02 5.26
C ALA A 54 -23.12 -18.86 6.66
N TYR A 55 -24.36 -18.38 6.78
CA TYR A 55 -25.04 -18.38 8.09
C TYR A 55 -26.52 -18.79 8.11
N ARG A 56 -27.11 -19.19 6.97
CA ARG A 56 -28.54 -19.57 6.90
C ARG A 56 -28.82 -21.06 7.13
N LEU A 57 -27.85 -21.86 7.62
CA LEU A 57 -28.04 -23.29 7.90
C LEU A 57 -27.44 -23.77 9.23
N ILE A 58 -27.39 -22.93 10.27
CA ILE A 58 -27.31 -23.43 11.65
C ILE A 58 -28.69 -23.36 12.31
N THR A 59 -29.42 -24.45 12.06
CA THR A 59 -30.56 -24.99 12.79
C THR A 59 -31.01 -24.27 14.05
N ARG A 60 -32.23 -23.72 14.02
CA ARG A 60 -33.03 -23.41 15.21
C ARG A 60 -33.31 -24.70 15.99
N PRO A 61 -32.90 -24.86 17.26
CA PRO A 61 -33.44 -25.93 18.08
C PRO A 61 -34.88 -25.58 18.45
N ARG A 62 -35.81 -26.48 18.15
CA ARG A 62 -37.17 -26.44 18.68
C ARG A 62 -37.09 -26.68 20.19
N GLY A 63 -37.66 -25.76 20.96
CA GLY A 63 -38.13 -26.02 22.32
C GLY A 63 -37.16 -25.67 23.45
N SER A 64 -37.33 -24.49 24.02
CA SER A 64 -37.18 -24.31 25.47
C SER A 64 -37.89 -23.03 25.93
N ARG A 65 -39.10 -23.24 26.44
CA ARG A 65 -39.61 -22.70 27.71
C ARG A 65 -39.60 -21.17 27.88
N LEU A 66 -40.82 -20.62 27.87
CA LEU A 66 -41.22 -19.29 28.36
C LEU A 66 -40.39 -18.86 29.59
N ARG A 67 -39.77 -17.67 29.52
CA ARG A 67 -39.26 -16.96 30.70
C ARG A 67 -40.18 -15.77 30.94
N PRO A 68 -40.85 -15.66 32.11
CA PRO A 68 -41.77 -14.58 32.38
C PRO A 68 -40.98 -13.40 32.96
N PHE A 69 -40.56 -12.46 32.13
CA PHE A 69 -40.04 -11.17 32.61
C PHE A 69 -40.41 -10.03 31.64
N ASP A 70 -41.70 -9.90 31.32
CA ASP A 70 -42.29 -8.65 30.86
C ASP A 70 -42.81 -7.88 32.08
N LYS A 71 -41.93 -7.21 32.80
CA LYS A 71 -42.30 -6.16 33.77
C LYS A 71 -41.14 -5.21 33.95
N LEU A 72 -41.03 -4.24 33.05
CA LEU A 72 -40.56 -2.85 33.22
C LEU A 72 -40.81 -2.21 31.84
N GLY A 73 -42.00 -1.68 31.53
CA GLY A 73 -42.52 -0.44 32.07
C GLY A 73 -41.88 0.76 31.37
N VAL A 74 -42.50 1.27 30.30
CA VAL A 74 -42.76 2.71 30.04
C VAL A 74 -43.81 2.79 28.92
N SER A 75 -44.93 3.42 29.25
CA SER A 75 -46.02 3.80 28.34
C SER A 75 -45.57 4.89 27.37
N ALA A 76 -45.92 4.74 26.09
CA ALA A 76 -46.04 5.86 25.12
C ALA A 76 -47.24 6.77 25.54
N PRO A 77 -47.63 7.87 24.84
CA PRO A 77 -47.18 8.37 23.53
C PRO A 77 -47.15 9.92 23.39
N HIS A 78 -46.92 10.36 22.14
CA HIS A 78 -47.51 11.51 21.43
C HIS A 78 -46.60 12.68 21.03
N HIS A 79 -46.64 12.85 19.72
CA HIS A 79 -46.12 13.87 18.84
C HIS A 79 -47.19 14.95 18.67
N GLU A 80 -46.84 16.20 18.97
CA GLU A 80 -47.39 17.47 18.46
C GLU A 80 -46.21 18.45 18.64
N GLY A 81 -45.85 19.40 17.78
CA GLY A 81 -46.50 20.13 16.70
C GLY A 81 -45.70 21.44 16.61
#